data_AF-A0A843CUR7-F1
#
_entry.id   AF-A0A843CUR7-F1
#
_cell.length_a   1.000
_cell.length_b   1.000
_cell.length_c   1.000
_cell.angle_alpha   90.00
_cell.angle_beta   90.00
_cell.angle_gamma   90.00
#
_symmetry.space_group_name_H-M   'P 1'
#
loop_
_entity.id
_entity.type
_entity.pdbx_description
1 polymer ?
#
loop_
_entity_poly.entity_id
_entity_poly.type
_entity_poly.pdbx_seq_one_letter_code
_entity_poly.pdbx_strand_id
1 'polypeptide(L)'
;TYYRASAEVFEFIHGEGGSEKYGEQRTREALQALKQLGIDARVDDEIISRLLKVSKEMNELALSPDMEEKIQKMEGIDFIGKKHVADYVNLLTMSDRQFEEWLNFERTRRNILKAAAAGPMKVQVQSSKKS
;
A
#
# COMPACT_ATOMS: atom_id res chain seq x y z
N THR A 1 14.43 7.90 19.18
CA THR A 1 13.12 7.65 18.54
C THR A 1 13.07 8.14 17.10
N TYR A 2 13.67 9.29 16.74
CA TYR A 2 13.71 9.79 15.35
C TYR A 2 14.34 8.80 14.34
N TYR A 3 15.48 8.19 14.68
CA TYR A 3 16.17 7.19 13.83
C TYR A 3 15.41 5.87 13.64
N ARG A 4 14.52 5.51 14.57
CA ARG A 4 13.76 4.24 14.52
C ARG A 4 12.56 4.36 13.59
N ALA A 5 11.85 5.49 13.66
CA ALA A 5 10.78 5.82 12.72
C ALA A 5 11.29 5.95 11.28
N SER A 6 12.48 6.53 11.06
CA SER A 6 13.08 6.60 9.72
C SER A 6 13.54 5.24 9.18
N ALA A 7 13.98 4.31 10.05
CA ALA A 7 14.34 2.95 9.65
C ALA A 7 13.09 2.10 9.32
N GLU A 8 12.00 2.25 10.09
CA GLU A 8 10.71 1.61 9.80
C GLU A 8 10.10 2.12 8.50
N VAL A 9 10.21 3.43 8.22
CA VAL A 9 9.81 4.04 6.94
C VAL A 9 10.72 3.59 5.81
N PHE A 10 12.03 3.46 6.04
CA PHE A 10 12.98 2.95 5.05
C PHE A 10 12.72 1.47 4.71
N GLU A 11 12.54 0.58 5.69
CA GLU A 11 12.17 -0.82 5.45
C GLU A 11 10.81 -0.92 4.75
N PHE A 12 9.80 -0.16 5.21
CA PHE A 12 8.46 -0.12 4.60
C PHE A 12 8.50 0.13 3.08
N ILE A 13 9.56 0.78 2.58
CA ILE A 13 9.58 1.38 1.25
C ILE A 13 10.71 0.81 0.38
N HIS A 14 11.92 0.64 0.91
CA HIS A 14 13.06 0.02 0.20
C HIS A 14 13.09 -1.51 0.35
N GLY A 15 12.06 -2.11 0.93
CA GLY A 15 11.80 -3.54 0.84
C GLY A 15 11.52 -4.04 -0.59
N GLU A 16 11.68 -3.21 -1.62
CA GLU A 16 11.60 -3.53 -3.05
C GLU A 16 12.68 -4.53 -3.53
N GLY A 17 13.58 -4.97 -2.65
CA GLY A 17 14.47 -6.12 -2.87
C GLY A 17 14.15 -7.37 -2.06
N GLY A 18 13.02 -7.42 -1.35
CA GLY A 18 12.67 -8.56 -0.51
C GLY A 18 12.16 -9.72 -1.36
N SER A 19 12.78 -10.91 -1.21
CA SER A 19 12.26 -12.17 -1.78
C SER A 19 10.74 -12.31 -1.56
N GLU A 20 10.03 -13.08 -2.39
CA GLU A 20 8.59 -13.38 -2.25
C GLU A 20 8.14 -13.62 -0.79
N LYS A 21 8.99 -14.31 -0.01
CA LYS A 21 8.83 -14.56 1.43
C LYS A 21 8.73 -13.31 2.32
N TYR A 22 9.46 -12.25 1.97
CA TYR A 22 9.41 -10.97 2.67
C TYR A 22 8.09 -10.25 2.42
N GLY A 23 7.60 -10.26 1.17
CA GLY A 23 6.28 -9.72 0.80
C GLY A 23 5.14 -10.45 1.52
N GLU A 24 5.21 -11.78 1.57
CA GLU A 24 4.25 -12.61 2.33
C GLU A 24 4.24 -12.25 3.81
N GLN A 25 5.42 -12.17 4.44
CA GLN A 25 5.53 -11.88 5.87
C GLN A 25 4.94 -10.51 6.20
N ARG A 26 5.23 -9.47 5.42
CA ARG A 26 4.67 -8.13 5.65
C ARG A 26 3.16 -8.08 5.44
N THR A 27 2.66 -8.78 4.43
CA THR A 27 1.21 -8.87 4.19
C THR A 27 0.52 -9.57 5.37
N ARG A 28 1.12 -10.65 5.88
CA ARG A 28 0.63 -11.37 7.06
C ARG A 28 0.61 -10.48 8.30
N GLU A 29 1.70 -9.79 8.59
CA GLU A 29 1.81 -8.86 9.72
C GLU A 29 0.78 -7.72 9.63
N ALA A 30 0.61 -7.13 8.45
CA ALA A 30 -0.38 -6.08 8.23
C ALA A 30 -1.81 -6.55 8.49
N LEU A 31 -2.18 -7.75 8.02
CA LEU A 31 -3.50 -8.34 8.29
C LEU A 31 -3.71 -8.65 9.77
N GLN A 32 -2.67 -9.15 10.46
CA GLN A 32 -2.73 -9.42 11.90
C GLN A 32 -2.86 -8.12 12.72
N ALA A 33 -2.21 -7.04 12.29
CA ALA A 33 -2.26 -5.75 12.96
C ALA A 33 -3.67 -5.12 12.94
N LEU A 34 -4.53 -5.48 11.99
CA LEU A 34 -5.93 -5.03 11.95
C LEU A 34 -6.70 -5.37 13.24
N LYS A 35 -6.31 -6.45 13.93
CA LYS A 35 -6.89 -6.82 15.22
C LYS A 35 -6.68 -5.77 16.30
N GLN A 36 -5.57 -5.02 16.25
CA GLN A 36 -5.30 -3.91 17.17
C GLN A 36 -6.30 -2.76 16.99
N LEU A 37 -6.96 -2.70 15.82
CA LEU A 37 -8.03 -1.75 15.49
C LEU A 37 -9.43 -2.36 15.68
N GLY A 38 -9.53 -3.56 16.27
CA GLY A 38 -10.79 -4.26 16.48
C GLY A 38 -11.38 -4.90 15.21
N ILE A 39 -10.56 -5.09 14.17
CA ILE A 39 -10.97 -5.77 12.94
C ILE A 39 -10.32 -7.15 12.93
N ASP A 40 -11.11 -8.19 13.19
CA ASP A 40 -10.67 -9.56 12.99
C ASP A 40 -10.65 -9.87 11.49
N ALA A 41 -9.47 -10.18 10.96
CA ALA A 41 -9.27 -10.57 9.57
C ALA A 41 -8.76 -12.01 9.50
N ARG A 42 -9.26 -12.76 8.51
CA ARG A 42 -8.74 -14.08 8.13
C ARG A 42 -7.33 -13.91 7.58
N VAL A 43 -6.37 -14.62 8.15
CA VAL A 43 -4.96 -14.60 7.73
C VAL A 43 -4.55 -16.00 7.32
N ASP A 44 -4.70 -16.30 6.04
CA ASP A 44 -4.28 -17.54 5.42
C ASP A 44 -3.50 -17.29 4.11
N ASP A 45 -2.83 -18.32 3.63
CA ASP A 45 -1.95 -18.23 2.46
C ASP A 45 -2.74 -17.89 1.18
N GLU A 46 -4.03 -18.22 1.09
CA GLU A 46 -4.88 -17.85 -0.05
C GLU A 46 -5.08 -16.34 -0.12
N ILE A 47 -5.48 -15.70 0.99
CA ILE A 47 -5.66 -14.24 1.07
C ILE A 47 -4.33 -13.53 0.80
N ILE A 48 -3.24 -13.99 1.40
CA ILE A 48 -1.91 -13.40 1.24
C ILE A 48 -1.47 -13.47 -0.22
N SER A 49 -1.55 -14.66 -0.84
CA SER A 49 -1.18 -14.86 -2.24
C SER A 49 -2.00 -13.96 -3.19
N ARG A 50 -3.32 -13.85 -2.95
CA ARG A 50 -4.20 -12.99 -3.75
C ARG A 50 -3.86 -11.51 -3.60
N LEU A 51 -3.55 -11.04 -2.39
CA LEU A 51 -3.13 -9.65 -2.16
C LEU A 51 -1.78 -9.36 -2.83
N LEU A 52 -0.81 -10.26 -2.72
CA LEU A 52 0.49 -10.11 -3.36
C LEU A 52 0.39 -10.10 -4.89
N LYS A 53 -0.46 -10.97 -5.45
CA LYS A 53 -0.72 -10.98 -6.89
C LYS A 53 -1.24 -9.63 -7.37
N VAL A 54 -2.25 -9.07 -6.70
CA VAL A 54 -2.81 -7.75 -7.08
C VAL A 54 -1.75 -6.66 -6.93
N SER A 55 -0.97 -6.66 -5.86
CA SER A 55 0.12 -5.67 -5.68
C SER A 55 1.18 -5.77 -6.78
N LYS A 56 1.53 -6.99 -7.21
CA LYS A 56 2.46 -7.20 -8.32
C LYS A 56 1.91 -6.66 -9.64
N GLU A 57 0.65 -6.94 -9.94
CA GLU A 57 -0.05 -6.44 -11.13
C GLU A 57 -0.16 -4.90 -11.11
N MET A 58 -0.39 -4.30 -9.94
CA MET A 58 -0.37 -2.83 -9.78
C MET A 58 1.01 -2.23 -10.04
N ASN A 59 2.09 -2.90 -9.63
CA ASN A 59 3.45 -2.43 -9.87
C ASN A 59 3.85 -2.44 -11.36
N GLU A 60 3.15 -3.21 -12.21
CA GLU A 60 3.37 -3.15 -13.66
C GLU A 60 2.91 -1.81 -14.28
N LEU A 61 2.04 -1.08 -13.56
CA LEU A 61 1.62 0.28 -13.92
C LEU A 61 2.45 1.37 -13.22
N ALA A 62 3.53 1.00 -12.54
CA ALA A 62 4.39 1.95 -11.83
C ALA A 62 5.18 2.84 -12.80
N LEU A 63 5.79 3.88 -12.23
CA LEU A 63 6.67 4.78 -12.97
C LEU A 63 7.86 4.01 -13.55
N SER A 64 8.42 4.54 -14.64
CA SER A 64 9.68 4.01 -15.14
C SER A 64 10.80 4.24 -14.12
N PRO A 65 11.81 3.34 -14.04
CA PRO A 65 12.96 3.52 -13.14
C PRO A 65 13.64 4.89 -13.29
N ASP A 66 13.73 5.41 -14.51
CA ASP A 66 14.29 6.74 -14.79
C ASP A 66 13.49 7.87 -14.13
N MET A 67 12.16 7.75 -14.07
CA MET A 67 11.30 8.75 -13.43
C MET A 67 11.38 8.64 -11.91
N GLU A 68 11.42 7.42 -11.38
CA GLU A 68 11.64 7.18 -9.95
C GLU A 68 12.97 7.76 -9.50
N GLU A 69 14.06 7.53 -10.24
CA GLU A 69 15.38 8.08 -9.93
C GLU A 69 15.35 9.63 -9.92
N LYS A 70 14.66 10.25 -10.88
CA LYS A 70 14.49 11.72 -10.91
C LYS A 70 13.77 12.23 -9.66
N ILE A 71 12.70 11.55 -9.25
CA ILE A 71 11.95 11.91 -8.03
C ILE A 71 12.82 11.73 -6.78
N GLN A 72 13.62 10.66 -6.71
CA GLN A 72 14.53 10.41 -5.59
C GLN A 72 15.60 11.50 -5.46
N LYS A 73 16.08 12.06 -6.58
CA LYS A 73 17.07 13.15 -6.61
C LYS A 73 16.50 14.54 -6.31
N MET A 74 15.18 14.70 -6.14
CA MET A 74 14.60 16.01 -5.84
C MET A 74 15.08 16.52 -4.47
N GLU A 75 15.58 17.75 -4.44
CA GLU A 75 15.98 18.46 -3.23
C GLU A 75 14.84 19.35 -2.72
N GLY A 76 14.88 19.73 -1.44
CA GLY A 76 13.87 20.60 -0.83
C GLY A 76 12.53 19.93 -0.52
N ILE A 77 12.41 18.63 -0.79
CA ILE A 77 11.23 17.83 -0.48
C ILE A 77 11.64 16.58 0.30
N ASP A 78 10.88 16.29 1.36
CA ASP A 78 11.12 15.11 2.17
C ASP A 78 10.61 13.84 1.48
N PHE A 79 10.83 12.70 2.14
CA PHE A 79 10.47 11.41 1.61
C PHE A 79 8.95 11.27 1.33
N ILE A 80 8.09 11.81 2.20
CA ILE A 80 6.63 11.74 2.03
C ILE A 80 6.19 12.62 0.85
N GLY A 81 6.78 13.80 0.72
CA GLY A 81 6.55 14.65 -0.43
C GLY A 81 6.98 13.97 -1.74
N LYS A 82 8.10 13.24 -1.77
CA LYS A 82 8.52 12.45 -2.95
C LYS A 82 7.51 11.37 -3.31
N LYS A 83 6.90 10.69 -2.34
CA LYS A 83 5.79 9.75 -2.59
C LYS A 83 4.61 10.43 -3.26
N HIS A 84 4.18 11.60 -2.75
CA HIS A 84 3.10 12.35 -3.37
C HIS A 84 3.44 12.79 -4.80
N VAL A 85 4.68 13.21 -5.06
CA VAL A 85 5.13 13.50 -6.43
C VAL A 85 5.01 12.27 -7.32
N ALA A 86 5.47 11.10 -6.86
CA ALA A 86 5.34 9.86 -7.61
C ALA A 86 3.87 9.51 -7.91
N ASP A 87 2.99 9.62 -6.92
CA ASP A 87 1.55 9.40 -7.09
C ASP A 87 0.95 10.36 -8.13
N TYR A 88 1.31 11.64 -8.08
CA TYR A 88 0.81 12.64 -9.01
C TYR A 88 1.31 12.42 -10.44
N VAL A 89 2.60 12.11 -10.60
CA VAL A 89 3.16 11.80 -11.93
C VAL A 89 2.51 10.56 -12.50
N ASN A 90 2.30 9.51 -11.69
CA ASN A 90 1.57 8.32 -12.10
C ASN A 90 0.18 8.68 -12.65
N LEU A 91 -0.60 9.44 -11.89
CA LEU A 91 -1.95 9.85 -12.31
C LEU A 91 -1.96 10.73 -13.57
N LEU A 92 -0.97 11.60 -13.74
CA LEU A 92 -0.86 12.49 -14.90
C LEU A 92 -0.38 11.76 -16.16
N THR A 93 0.31 10.64 -16.02
CA THR A 93 0.96 9.93 -17.14
C THR A 93 0.24 8.66 -17.56
N MET A 94 -0.58 8.06 -16.69
CA MET A 94 -1.46 6.97 -17.06
C MET A 94 -2.45 7.40 -18.13
N SER A 95 -2.64 6.56 -19.14
CA SER A 95 -3.79 6.67 -20.04
C SER A 95 -5.09 6.36 -19.29
N ASP A 96 -6.23 6.84 -19.79
CA ASP A 96 -7.55 6.53 -19.24
C ASP A 96 -7.78 5.03 -19.07
N ARG A 97 -7.27 4.22 -20.02
CA ARG A 97 -7.34 2.77 -19.94
C ARG A 97 -6.53 2.21 -18.76
N GLN A 98 -5.28 2.66 -18.61
CA GLN A 98 -4.43 2.23 -17.49
C GLN A 98 -5.02 2.69 -16.15
N PHE A 99 -5.65 3.86 -16.12
CA PHE A 99 -6.36 4.35 -14.95
C PHE A 99 -7.55 3.46 -14.58
N GLU A 100 -8.37 3.04 -15.55
CA GLU A 100 -9.45 2.08 -15.31
C GLU A 100 -8.94 0.70 -14.84
N GLU A 101 -7.82 0.23 -15.40
CA GLU A 101 -7.16 -1.00 -14.94
C GLU A 101 -6.67 -0.85 -13.48
N TRP A 102 -6.03 0.28 -13.14
CA TRP A 102 -5.63 0.62 -11.78
C TRP A 102 -6.82 0.64 -10.80
N LEU A 103 -7.93 1.27 -11.19
CA LEU A 103 -9.18 1.27 -10.39
C LEU A 103 -9.72 -0.14 -10.17
N ASN A 104 -9.60 -1.04 -11.15
CA ASN A 104 -10.02 -2.42 -11.01
C ASN A 104 -9.14 -3.22 -10.05
N PHE A 105 -7.83 -2.96 -10.02
CA PHE A 105 -6.94 -3.53 -9.00
C PHE A 105 -7.31 -3.05 -7.60
N GLU A 106 -7.57 -1.75 -7.41
CA GLU A 106 -8.02 -1.18 -6.14
C GLU A 106 -9.35 -1.81 -5.67
N ARG A 107 -10.32 -1.96 -6.57
CA ARG A 107 -11.59 -2.65 -6.30
C ARG A 107 -11.35 -4.11 -5.89
N THR A 108 -10.46 -4.81 -6.58
CA THR A 108 -10.13 -6.21 -6.30
C THR A 108 -9.47 -6.36 -4.93
N ARG A 109 -8.46 -5.53 -4.63
CA ARG A 109 -7.81 -5.47 -3.32
C ARG A 109 -8.81 -5.24 -2.20
N ARG A 110 -9.70 -4.25 -2.37
CA ARG A 110 -10.79 -3.97 -1.43
C ARG A 110 -11.70 -5.18 -1.21
N ASN A 111 -12.09 -5.87 -2.29
CA ASN A 111 -12.98 -7.02 -2.19
C ASN A 111 -12.32 -8.20 -1.47
N ILE A 112 -11.02 -8.44 -1.70
CA ILE A 112 -10.26 -9.45 -0.95
C ILE A 112 -10.25 -9.12 0.54
N LEU A 113 -9.94 -7.87 0.91
CA LEU A 113 -9.92 -7.45 2.32
C LEU A 113 -11.30 -7.54 2.98
N LYS A 114 -12.37 -7.18 2.27
CA LYS A 114 -13.74 -7.32 2.78
C LYS A 114 -14.14 -8.79 2.98
N ALA A 115 -13.70 -9.68 2.11
CA ALA A 115 -13.94 -11.12 2.26
C ALA A 115 -13.12 -11.72 3.41
N ALA A 116 -11.94 -11.14 3.71
CA ALA A 116 -11.12 -11.55 4.83
C ALA A 116 -11.67 -11.08 6.19
N ALA A 117 -12.35 -9.94 6.26
CA ALA A 117 -12.89 -9.42 7.52
C ALA A 117 -14.03 -10.30 8.09
N ALA A 118 -13.89 -10.74 9.34
CA ALA A 118 -14.86 -11.56 10.04
C ALA A 118 -16.00 -10.68 10.62
N GLY A 119 -16.99 -10.36 9.78
CA GLY A 119 -18.24 -9.70 10.19
C GLY A 119 -18.31 -8.20 9.87
N PRO A 120 -19.43 -7.53 10.19
CA PRO A 120 -19.65 -6.14 9.84
C PRO A 120 -18.66 -5.23 10.58
N MET A 121 -17.77 -4.59 9.83
CA MET A 121 -16.81 -3.61 10.34
C MET A 121 -17.56 -2.41 10.96
N LYS A 122 -17.64 -2.37 12.29
CA LYS A 122 -18.09 -1.17 13.02
C LYS A 122 -16.86 -0.32 13.32
N VAL A 123 -16.25 0.26 12.29
CA VAL A 123 -15.25 1.31 12.52
C VAL A 123 -15.99 2.49 13.15
N GLN A 124 -15.69 2.77 14.42
CA GLN A 124 -16.14 3.99 15.07
C GLN A 124 -15.40 5.15 14.40
N VAL A 125 -16.01 5.74 13.37
CA VAL A 125 -15.55 7.04 12.87
C VAL A 125 -15.78 8.00 14.03
N GLN A 126 -14.71 8.39 14.73
CA GLN A 126 -14.78 9.47 15.70
C GLN A 126 -15.15 10.73 14.91
N SER A 127 -16.44 11.05 14.86
CA SER A 127 -16.89 12.37 14.50
C SER A 127 -16.34 13.31 15.57
N SER A 128 -15.23 13.97 15.27
CA SER A 128 -14.79 15.12 16.06
C SER A 128 -15.92 16.15 15.97
N LYS A 129 -16.73 16.23 17.04
CA LYS A 129 -17.56 17.40 17.26
C LYS A 129 -16.61 18.58 17.39
N LYS A 130 -16.59 19.43 16.37
CA LYS A 130 -16.09 20.81 16.51
C LYS A 130 -16.80 21.40 17.73
N SER A 131 -16.03 21.73 18.75
CA SER A 131 -16.45 22.60 19.85
C SER A 131 -15.77 23.95 19.71
#